data_AF-A0A924SUE1-F1
#
_entry.id   AF-A0A924SUE1-F1
#
_cell.length_a   1.000
_cell.length_b   1.000
_cell.length_c   1.000
_cell.angle_alpha   90.00
_cell.angle_beta   90.00
_cell.angle_gamma   90.00
#
_symmetry.space_group_name_H-M   'P 1'
#
loop_
_entity.id
_entity.type
_entity.pdbx_description
1 polymer ?
#
loop_
_entity_poly.entity_id
_entity_poly.type
_entity_poly.pdbx_seq_one_letter_code
_entity_poly.pdbx_strand_id
1 'polypeptide(L)'
;MSLSGIISHQDFAGPPHFESVANGDRLERAWILNLKERVCVVASPGDELFYTQDSVREVQILCQEACIKKVSISEGKELNLVGTLFSGHTGHHHKGVLMDVLSEK
;
A
#
# COMPACT_ATOMS: atom_id res chain seq x y z
N MET A 1 -11.53 5.15 -6.20
CA MET A 1 -12.00 4.52 -4.94
C MET A 1 -11.62 5.41 -3.78
N SER A 2 -12.35 5.38 -2.66
CA SER A 2 -11.99 6.10 -1.41
C SER A 2 -11.81 5.07 -0.29
N LEU A 3 -10.68 5.12 0.42
CA LEU A 3 -10.43 4.26 1.59
C LEU A 3 -10.03 5.11 2.79
N SER A 4 -10.55 4.77 3.96
CA SER A 4 -10.26 5.48 5.21
C SER A 4 -9.53 4.59 6.21
N GLY A 5 -8.53 5.15 6.88
CA GLY A 5 -7.66 4.38 7.75
C GLY A 5 -6.61 5.21 8.48
N ILE A 6 -5.83 4.53 9.30
CA ILE A 6 -4.70 5.11 10.04
C ILE A 6 -3.40 4.80 9.31
N ILE A 7 -2.58 5.81 9.09
CA ILE A 7 -1.28 5.67 8.45
C ILE A 7 -0.26 5.09 9.42
N SER A 8 0.50 4.09 8.97
CA SER A 8 1.69 3.59 9.66
C SER A 8 2.83 3.38 8.67
N HIS A 9 4.04 3.17 9.20
CA HIS A 9 5.13 2.57 8.44
C HIS A 9 5.24 1.08 8.72
N GLN A 10 5.70 0.34 7.73
CA GLN A 10 6.21 -1.00 7.91
C GLN A 10 7.55 -1.12 7.18
N ASP A 11 8.46 -1.85 7.81
CA ASP A 11 9.83 -2.08 7.36
C ASP A 11 9.91 -3.49 6.75
N PHE A 12 10.49 -3.58 5.55
CA PHE A 12 10.59 -4.80 4.76
C PHE A 12 12.03 -5.03 4.29
N ALA A 13 12.36 -6.29 4.04
CA ALA A 13 13.59 -6.65 3.33
C ALA A 13 13.40 -6.38 1.83
N GLY A 14 14.27 -5.54 1.27
CA GLY A 14 14.37 -5.24 -0.14
C GLY A 14 15.47 -6.05 -0.84
N PRO A 15 15.96 -5.59 -1.99
CA PRO A 15 17.05 -6.23 -2.72
C PRO A 15 18.33 -6.42 -1.88
N PRO A 16 19.20 -7.37 -2.27
CA PRO A 16 19.08 -8.22 -3.46
C PRO A 16 18.14 -9.43 -3.31
N HIS A 17 17.94 -9.96 -2.10
CA HIS A 17 17.25 -11.23 -1.91
C HIS A 17 15.82 -11.10 -1.38
N PHE A 18 15.46 -9.96 -0.78
CA PHE A 18 14.13 -9.71 -0.18
C PHE A 18 13.78 -10.67 0.96
N GLU A 19 14.78 -11.15 1.69
CA GLU A 19 14.63 -12.15 2.76
C GLU A 19 14.92 -11.57 4.14
N SER A 20 16.02 -10.83 4.31
CA SER A 20 16.46 -10.38 5.64
C SER A 20 17.42 -9.19 5.58
N VAL A 21 17.00 -8.09 6.22
CA VAL A 21 17.85 -6.91 6.44
C VAL A 21 19.07 -7.27 7.30
N ALA A 22 18.90 -8.16 8.28
CA ALA A 22 20.01 -8.62 9.13
C ALA A 22 21.07 -9.41 8.34
N ASN A 23 20.69 -10.01 7.22
CA ASN A 23 21.59 -10.78 6.35
C ASN A 23 22.10 -9.96 5.15
N GLY A 24 21.90 -8.63 5.14
CA GLY A 24 22.48 -7.72 4.15
C GLY A 24 21.51 -7.21 3.08
N ASP A 25 20.22 -7.55 3.15
CA ASP A 25 19.22 -6.94 2.28
C ASP A 25 18.98 -5.47 2.67
N ARG A 26 18.65 -4.65 1.66
CA ARG A 26 18.32 -3.25 1.87
C ARG A 26 17.02 -3.11 2.64
N LEU A 27 16.99 -2.26 3.67
CA LEU A 27 15.76 -1.88 4.33
C LEU A 27 14.86 -1.07 3.38
N GLU A 28 13.62 -1.52 3.19
CA GLU A 28 12.58 -0.77 2.48
C GLU A 28 11.46 -0.37 3.45
N ARG A 29 11.15 0.93 3.50
CA ARG A 29 10.06 1.45 4.34
C ARG A 29 8.88 1.81 3.46
N ALA A 30 7.71 1.23 3.74
CA ALA A 30 6.48 1.52 3.02
C ALA A 30 5.45 2.20 3.93
N TRP A 31 4.69 3.12 3.35
CA TRP A 31 3.50 3.69 3.98
C TRP A 31 2.33 2.73 3.84
N ILE A 32 1.65 2.44 4.95
CA ILE A 32 0.51 1.52 5.00
C ILE A 32 -0.72 2.30 5.49
N LEU A 33 -1.83 2.18 4.76
CA LEU A 33 -3.15 2.57 5.23
C LEU A 33 -3.79 1.37 5.93
N ASN A 34 -3.91 1.44 7.26
CA ASN A 34 -4.63 0.47 8.07
C ASN A 34 -6.11 0.81 8.03
N LEU A 35 -6.89 0.03 7.29
CA LEU A 35 -8.29 0.31 7.01
C LEU A 35 -9.14 0.20 8.27
N LYS A 36 -10.06 1.16 8.45
CA LYS A 36 -11.05 1.11 9.52
C LYS A 36 -12.01 -0.06 9.35
N GLU A 37 -12.36 -0.36 8.10
CA GLU A 37 -13.25 -1.45 7.73
C GLU A 37 -12.56 -2.35 6.71
N ARG A 38 -12.84 -3.66 6.79
CA ARG A 38 -12.32 -4.60 5.80
C ARG A 38 -13.02 -4.37 4.47
N VAL A 39 -12.27 -4.45 3.38
CA VAL A 39 -12.84 -4.32 2.03
C VAL A 39 -12.52 -5.55 1.18
N CYS A 40 -13.40 -5.86 0.24
CA CYS A 40 -13.10 -6.78 -0.85
C CYS A 40 -12.67 -5.98 -2.07
N VAL A 41 -11.53 -6.33 -2.66
CA VAL A 41 -11.04 -5.73 -3.91
C VAL A 41 -11.26 -6.76 -5.00
N VAL A 42 -12.21 -6.47 -5.88
CA VAL A 42 -12.61 -7.38 -6.96
C VAL A 42 -11.76 -7.09 -8.19
N ALA A 43 -11.10 -8.13 -8.70
CA ALA A 43 -10.38 -8.03 -9.96
C ALA A 43 -11.35 -7.92 -11.16
N SER A 44 -10.91 -7.25 -12.22
CA SER A 44 -11.68 -7.20 -13.45
C SER A 44 -11.79 -8.60 -14.07
N PRO A 45 -12.92 -8.96 -14.72
CA PRO A 45 -13.00 -10.22 -15.44
C PRO A 45 -11.93 -10.32 -16.53
N GLY A 46 -11.20 -11.43 -16.58
CA GLY A 46 -10.14 -11.68 -17.57
C GLY A 46 -8.79 -11.06 -17.21
N ASP A 47 -8.63 -10.58 -15.98
CA ASP A 47 -7.39 -10.01 -15.49
C ASP A 47 -6.42 -11.11 -15.00
N GLU A 48 -5.29 -11.28 -15.67
CA GLU A 48 -4.31 -12.32 -15.35
C GLU A 48 -3.29 -11.90 -14.28
N LEU A 49 -3.20 -10.59 -14.01
CA LEU A 49 -2.23 -10.02 -13.06
C LEU A 49 -2.88 -9.60 -11.74
N PHE A 50 -4.18 -9.31 -11.78
CA PHE A 50 -4.93 -8.87 -10.62
C PHE A 50 -5.88 -9.98 -10.14
N TYR A 51 -5.73 -10.39 -8.89
CA TYR A 51 -6.62 -11.38 -8.25
C TYR A 51 -7.55 -10.70 -7.24
N THR A 52 -8.76 -11.24 -7.11
CA THR A 52 -9.71 -10.76 -6.09
C THR A 52 -9.14 -11.02 -4.70
N GLN A 53 -9.17 -10.00 -3.85
CA GLN A 53 -8.70 -10.07 -2.48
C GLN A 53 -9.83 -9.76 -1.52
N ASP A 54 -10.16 -10.75 -0.70
CA ASP A 54 -11.18 -10.63 0.33
C ASP A 54 -10.62 -10.11 1.65
N SER A 55 -11.45 -9.40 2.41
CA SER A 55 -11.13 -8.99 3.79
C SER A 55 -9.82 -8.21 3.94
N VAL A 56 -9.45 -7.38 2.95
CA VAL A 56 -8.26 -6.53 2.97
C VAL A 56 -8.34 -5.58 4.15
N ARG A 57 -7.25 -5.49 4.92
CA ARG A 57 -7.09 -4.58 6.08
C ARG A 57 -5.98 -3.57 5.93
N GLU A 58 -4.99 -3.88 5.10
CA GLU A 58 -3.80 -3.07 4.92
C GLU A 58 -3.62 -2.83 3.44
N VAL A 59 -3.42 -1.57 3.08
CA VAL A 59 -3.13 -1.16 1.71
C VAL A 59 -1.81 -0.43 1.71
N GLN A 60 -0.86 -0.89 0.89
CA GLN A 60 0.39 -0.16 0.71
C GLN A 60 0.15 1.06 -0.19
N ILE A 61 0.62 2.21 0.26
CA ILE A 61 0.49 3.46 -0.47
C ILE A 61 1.68 3.61 -1.41
N LEU A 62 1.41 3.77 -2.70
CA LEU A 62 2.38 4.28 -3.66
C LEU A 62 2.17 5.79 -3.80
N CYS A 63 3.17 6.55 -3.37
CA CYS A 63 3.10 8.00 -3.32
C CYS A 63 4.52 8.56 -3.30
N GLN A 64 4.87 9.37 -4.30
CA GLN A 64 6.13 10.10 -4.34
C GLN A 64 6.11 11.28 -3.35
N GLU A 65 7.27 11.90 -3.10
CA GLU A 65 7.42 12.97 -2.10
C GLU A 65 6.42 14.14 -2.28
N ALA A 66 6.13 14.53 -3.52
CA ALA A 66 5.14 15.56 -3.82
C ALA A 66 3.72 15.15 -3.38
N CYS A 67 3.35 13.88 -3.60
CA CYS A 67 2.09 13.32 -3.16
C CYS A 67 2.01 13.25 -1.63
N ILE A 68 3.10 12.83 -0.96
CA ILE A 68 3.19 12.74 0.51
C ILE A 68 2.89 14.10 1.14
N LYS A 69 3.51 15.16 0.60
CA LYS A 69 3.28 16.54 1.06
C LYS A 69 1.85 17.01 0.76
N LYS A 70 1.35 16.74 -0.45
CA LYS A 70 0.01 17.17 -0.90
C LYS A 70 -1.11 16.63 -0.01
N VAL A 71 -1.04 15.36 0.37
CA VAL A 71 -2.06 14.69 1.22
C VAL A 71 -1.60 14.56 2.68
N SER A 72 -0.50 15.23 3.04
CA SER A 72 0.09 15.27 4.37
C SER A 72 0.17 13.88 5.02
N ILE A 73 0.74 12.90 4.32
CA ILE A 73 0.94 11.55 4.88
C ILE A 73 1.96 11.64 6.00
N SER A 74 1.54 11.23 7.19
CA SER A 74 2.39 11.10 8.37
C SER A 74 1.89 9.96 9.25
N GLU A 75 2.81 9.33 9.98
CA GLU A 75 2.49 8.21 10.87
C GLU A 75 1.46 8.61 11.94
N GLY A 76 0.52 7.71 12.23
CA GLY A 76 -0.59 7.92 13.15
C GLY A 76 -1.72 8.79 12.63
N LYS A 77 -1.57 9.47 11.47
CA LYS A 77 -2.63 10.30 10.90
C LYS A 77 -3.76 9.42 10.38
N GLU A 78 -4.99 9.81 10.69
CA GLU A 78 -6.16 9.26 10.04
C GLU A 78 -6.41 10.00 8.73
N LEU A 79 -6.52 9.25 7.62
CA LEU A 79 -6.70 9.79 6.28
C LEU A 79 -7.86 9.11 5.57
N ASN A 80 -8.56 9.87 4.72
CA ASN A 80 -9.44 9.35 3.69
C ASN A 80 -8.81 9.59 2.31
N LEU A 81 -8.20 8.54 1.76
CA LEU A 81 -7.44 8.62 0.53
C LEU A 81 -8.30 8.24 -0.67
N VAL A 82 -8.20 9.04 -1.72
CA VAL A 82 -8.82 8.78 -3.02
C VAL A 82 -7.73 8.37 -4.00
N GLY A 83 -7.94 7.25 -4.67
CA GLY A 83 -6.96 6.71 -5.59
C GLY A 83 -7.46 5.51 -6.39
N THR A 84 -6.51 4.88 -7.08
CA THR A 84 -6.69 3.67 -7.87
C THR A 84 -6.05 2.50 -7.14
N LEU A 85 -6.82 1.41 -6.97
CA LEU A 85 -6.32 0.18 -6.37
C LEU A 85 -5.75 -0.75 -7.43
N PHE A 86 -4.70 -1.48 -7.07
CA PHE A 86 -4.09 -2.51 -7.90
C PHE A 86 -3.40 -3.56 -7.02
N SER A 87 -3.17 -4.76 -7.56
CA SER A 87 -2.48 -5.84 -6.83
C SER A 87 -0.96 -5.68 -6.86
N GLY A 88 -0.33 -6.15 -5.78
CA GLY A 88 1.11 -6.34 -5.71
C GLY A 88 1.59 -7.37 -6.73
N HIS A 89 2.61 -7.01 -7.51
CA HIS A 89 3.11 -7.84 -8.62
C HIS A 89 4.62 -7.67 -8.85
N THR A 90 5.33 -7.00 -7.93
CA THR A 90 6.79 -6.84 -7.96
C THR A 90 7.36 -7.21 -6.59
N GLY A 91 8.68 -7.45 -6.50
CA GLY A 91 9.36 -7.67 -5.21
C GLY A 91 9.31 -6.46 -4.27
N HIS A 92 8.97 -5.26 -4.77
CA HIS A 92 8.85 -4.03 -3.98
C HIS A 92 7.41 -3.78 -3.49
N HIS A 93 6.45 -4.61 -3.91
CA HIS A 93 5.06 -4.54 -3.47
C HIS A 93 4.88 -5.53 -2.31
N HIS A 94 4.90 -4.99 -1.10
CA HIS A 94 4.92 -5.76 0.16
C HIS A 94 3.53 -6.08 0.72
N LYS A 95 2.47 -5.55 0.10
CA LYS A 95 1.07 -5.88 0.40
C LYS A 95 0.35 -6.40 -0.84
N GLY A 96 -0.68 -7.21 -0.59
CA GLY A 96 -1.52 -7.74 -1.66
C GLY A 96 -2.22 -6.63 -2.44
N VAL A 97 -2.72 -5.59 -1.76
CA VAL A 97 -3.36 -4.42 -2.38
C VAL A 97 -2.51 -3.17 -2.16
N LEU A 98 -2.39 -2.39 -3.22
CA LEU A 98 -1.75 -1.09 -3.24
C LEU A 98 -2.72 -0.01 -3.70
N MET A 99 -2.43 1.24 -3.35
CA MET A 99 -3.14 2.41 -3.84
C MET A 99 -2.16 3.42 -4.44
N ASP A 100 -2.42 3.82 -5.69
CA ASP A 100 -1.85 5.03 -6.27
C ASP A 100 -2.74 6.23 -5.89
N VAL A 101 -2.20 7.16 -5.11
CA VAL A 101 -2.95 8.21 -4.41
C VAL A 101 -3.08 9.47 -5.26
N LEU A 102 -4.33 9.93 -5.45
CA LEU A 102 -4.66 11.14 -6.21
C LEU A 102 -4.88 12.35 -5.29
N SER A 103 -5.61 12.15 -4.18
CA SER A 103 -5.96 13.19 -3.21
C SER A 103 -6.39 12.64 -1.85
N GLU A 104 -6.54 13.53 -0.88
CA GLU A 104 -7.25 13.34 0.39
C GLU A 104 -8.65 13.95 0.24
N LYS A 105 -9.67 13.33 0.82
CA LYS A 105 -11.06 13.83 0.80
C LYS A 105 -11.46 14.47 2.12
#